data_AF-A0A0A7V668-F1
#
_entry.id   AF-A0A0A7V668-F1
#
_cell.length_a   1.000
_cell.length_b   1.000
_cell.length_c   1.000
_cell.angle_alpha   90.00
_cell.angle_beta   90.00
_cell.angle_gamma   90.00
#
_symmetry.space_group_name_H-M   'P 1'
#
loop_
_entity.id
_entity.type
_entity.pdbx_description
1 polymer ?
#
loop_
_entity_poly.entity_id
_entity_poly.type
_entity_poly.pdbx_seq_one_letter_code
_entity_poly.pdbx_strand_id
1 'polypeptide(L)'
;MKVGVIVFPGSNCDRDMHHVLTDVFNLNAEFYWHEKNLPSDIDAVVLPGGFSYGDRLRAGVIAAHSPIISDVKKLSEKGIPILGVCNGFQILVESGLLPGVLLKNESLNFMCEWTNLIVNNNKTPFTNKLELNQKIPIPIANGEGRYFVDDETLSQLKKNNQIVFSYENKVNGSVSQIAGVCNSDGNVVGMMPHPERAAEKAINQIDHKPSSLIFESLVETVGMKN
;
A
#
# COMPACT_ATOMS: atom_id res chain seq x y z
N MET A 1 8.82 17.99 1.42
CA MET A 1 8.01 16.81 1.08
C MET A 1 6.63 16.99 1.64
N LYS A 2 5.64 17.17 0.77
CA LYS A 2 4.21 17.23 1.12
C LYS A 2 3.53 15.91 0.75
N VAL A 3 3.03 15.18 1.74
CA VAL A 3 2.37 13.88 1.56
C VAL A 3 0.88 14.01 1.85
N GLY A 4 0.03 13.59 0.91
CA GLY A 4 -1.41 13.56 1.14
C GLY A 4 -1.88 12.21 1.66
N VAL A 5 -2.44 12.18 2.86
CA VAL A 5 -3.14 11.01 3.41
C VAL A 5 -4.62 11.14 3.12
N ILE A 6 -5.15 10.28 2.26
CA ILE A 6 -6.55 10.36 1.84
C ILE A 6 -7.46 9.77 2.92
N VAL A 7 -8.50 10.49 3.30
CA VAL A 7 -9.50 10.05 4.28
C VAL A 7 -10.82 9.75 3.58
N PHE A 8 -11.25 8.50 3.65
CA PHE A 8 -12.56 8.04 3.21
C PHE A 8 -13.48 7.80 4.41
N PRO A 9 -14.81 7.89 4.25
CA PRO A 9 -15.74 7.45 5.29
C PRO A 9 -15.48 5.99 5.65
N GLY A 10 -15.14 5.69 6.91
CA GLY A 10 -14.84 4.33 7.37
C GLY A 10 -13.36 3.92 7.28
N SER A 11 -12.47 4.76 6.72
CA SER A 11 -11.04 4.63 6.96
C SER A 11 -10.74 4.66 8.46
N ASN A 12 -9.76 3.88 8.90
CA ASN A 12 -9.40 3.83 10.32
C ASN A 12 -7.89 3.71 10.60
N CYS A 13 -7.07 3.53 9.56
CA CYS A 13 -5.61 3.55 9.65
C CYS A 13 -5.01 4.88 9.14
N ASP A 14 -5.85 5.86 8.79
CA ASP A 14 -5.41 7.22 8.39
C ASP A 14 -4.55 7.89 9.47
N ARG A 15 -4.97 7.83 10.73
CA ARG A 15 -4.18 8.33 11.87
C ARG A 15 -2.89 7.55 12.11
N ASP A 16 -2.91 6.22 12.01
CA ASP A 16 -1.70 5.38 12.14
C ASP A 16 -0.67 5.80 11.08
N MET A 17 -1.13 5.94 9.83
CA MET A 17 -0.29 6.37 8.71
C MET A 17 0.23 7.79 8.89
N HIS A 18 -0.64 8.73 9.29
CA HIS A 18 -0.26 10.11 9.54
C HIS A 18 0.78 10.21 10.65
N HIS A 19 0.57 9.53 11.79
CA HIS A 19 1.54 9.46 12.90
C HIS A 19 2.91 9.00 12.43
N VAL A 20 2.99 7.91 11.66
CA VAL A 20 4.27 7.42 11.15
C VAL A 20 4.93 8.47 10.24
N LEU A 21 4.17 9.06 9.32
CA LEU A 21 4.74 10.07 8.41
C LEU A 21 5.20 11.33 9.14
N THR A 22 4.43 11.86 10.10
CA THR A 22 4.73 13.13 10.79
C THR A 22 5.67 12.95 11.97
N ASP A 23 5.38 12.03 12.88
CA ASP A 23 6.00 11.99 14.20
C ASP A 23 7.25 11.08 14.21
N VAL A 24 7.29 10.09 13.32
CA VAL A 24 8.44 9.17 13.18
C VAL A 24 9.40 9.66 12.11
N PHE A 25 8.89 10.06 10.94
CA PHE A 25 9.71 10.46 9.79
C PHE A 25 9.80 11.98 9.55
N ASN A 26 9.13 12.81 10.36
CA ASN A 26 9.17 14.28 10.27
C ASN A 26 8.78 14.82 8.88
N LEU A 27 7.82 14.19 8.21
CA LEU A 27 7.30 14.61 6.92
C LEU A 27 6.12 15.58 7.10
N ASN A 28 5.93 16.49 6.14
CA ASN A 28 4.72 17.31 6.09
C ASN A 28 3.60 16.48 5.48
N ALA A 29 2.88 15.71 6.31
CA ALA A 29 1.71 14.95 5.89
C ALA A 29 0.42 15.68 6.30
N GLU A 30 -0.56 15.72 5.39
CA GLU A 30 -1.85 16.37 5.62
C GLU A 30 -2.99 15.42 5.22
N PHE A 31 -4.12 15.54 5.92
CA PHE A 31 -5.33 14.79 5.58
C PHE A 31 -6.10 15.46 4.45
N TYR A 32 -6.53 14.65 3.48
CA TYR A 32 -7.37 15.09 2.36
C TYR A 32 -8.67 14.30 2.31
N TRP A 33 -9.79 15.00 2.47
CA TRP A 33 -11.12 14.39 2.41
C TRP A 33 -11.46 13.93 0.99
N HIS A 34 -12.05 12.73 0.85
CA HIS A 34 -12.25 12.07 -0.44
C HIS A 34 -13.11 12.83 -1.49
N GLU A 35 -13.90 13.82 -1.08
CA GLU A 35 -14.69 14.66 -1.99
C GLU A 35 -13.96 15.93 -2.45
N LYS A 36 -12.76 16.19 -1.90
CA LYS A 36 -11.94 17.36 -2.23
C LYS A 36 -10.84 16.98 -3.21
N ASN A 37 -10.37 17.98 -3.94
CA ASN A 37 -9.25 17.83 -4.86
C ASN A 37 -7.93 17.81 -4.11
N LEU A 38 -6.93 17.15 -4.69
CA LEU A 38 -5.54 17.22 -4.22
C LEU A 38 -4.87 18.49 -4.74
N PRO A 39 -3.96 19.11 -3.97
CA PRO A 39 -3.23 20.27 -4.42
C PRO A 39 -2.16 19.86 -5.45
N SER A 40 -1.75 20.81 -6.30
CA SER A 40 -0.79 20.56 -7.37
C SER A 40 0.66 20.37 -6.90
N ASP A 41 0.97 20.81 -5.68
CA ASP A 41 2.31 20.79 -5.06
C ASP A 41 2.54 19.54 -4.18
N ILE A 42 1.79 18.47 -4.42
CA ILE A 42 1.91 17.23 -3.66
C ILE A 42 3.06 16.37 -4.18
N ASP A 43 3.89 15.86 -3.26
CA ASP A 43 5.07 15.06 -3.60
C ASP A 43 4.80 13.55 -3.57
N ALA A 44 3.82 13.11 -2.76
CA ALA A 44 3.41 11.72 -2.64
C ALA A 44 1.98 11.59 -2.09
N VAL A 45 1.32 10.48 -2.38
CA VAL A 45 -0.05 10.19 -1.91
C VAL A 45 -0.09 8.83 -1.19
N VAL A 46 -0.83 8.76 -0.09
CA VAL A 46 -1.11 7.50 0.61
C VAL A 46 -2.61 7.28 0.73
N LEU A 47 -3.06 6.09 0.32
CA LEU A 47 -4.39 5.56 0.58
C LEU A 47 -4.28 4.61 1.78
N PRO A 48 -4.81 4.98 2.97
CA PRO A 48 -4.63 4.22 4.19
C PRO A 48 -5.54 2.99 4.24
N GLY A 49 -5.27 2.11 5.20
CA GLY A 49 -6.12 0.97 5.53
C GLY A 49 -7.42 1.34 6.27
N GLY A 50 -8.25 0.32 6.47
CA GLY A 50 -9.51 0.42 7.21
C GLY A 50 -10.65 -0.32 6.54
N PHE A 51 -11.86 0.18 6.68
CA PHE A 51 -13.08 -0.40 6.10
C PHE A 51 -13.86 0.73 5.43
N SER A 52 -13.33 1.30 4.34
CA SER A 52 -14.03 2.38 3.65
C SER A 52 -15.45 1.94 3.26
N TYR A 53 -16.43 2.76 3.65
CA TYR A 53 -17.87 2.46 3.55
C TYR A 53 -18.29 1.12 4.18
N GLY A 54 -17.53 0.63 5.18
CA GLY A 54 -17.76 -0.65 5.84
C GLY A 54 -17.60 -1.87 4.91
N ASP A 55 -16.86 -1.72 3.81
CA ASP A 55 -16.70 -2.73 2.76
C ASP A 55 -18.04 -3.32 2.27
N ARG A 56 -19.10 -2.51 2.31
CA ARG A 56 -20.50 -2.98 2.28
C ARG A 56 -20.94 -3.63 0.98
N LEU A 57 -20.32 -3.27 -0.15
CA LEU A 57 -20.55 -3.92 -1.44
C LEU A 57 -19.43 -4.92 -1.75
N ARG A 58 -18.21 -4.41 -1.79
CA ARG A 58 -16.92 -5.12 -1.77
C ARG A 58 -15.91 -4.18 -1.12
N ALA A 59 -14.81 -4.70 -0.60
CA ALA A 59 -13.81 -3.84 0.02
C ALA A 59 -13.22 -2.83 -0.98
N GLY A 60 -13.23 -1.55 -0.62
CA GLY A 60 -12.67 -0.45 -1.42
C GLY A 60 -13.49 0.00 -2.65
N VAL A 61 -14.48 -0.77 -3.14
CA VAL A 61 -15.17 -0.46 -4.41
C VAL A 61 -15.91 0.89 -4.39
N ILE A 62 -16.59 1.23 -3.30
CA ILE A 62 -17.33 2.51 -3.22
C ILE A 62 -16.34 3.68 -3.16
N ALA A 63 -15.27 3.53 -2.38
CA ALA A 63 -14.23 4.54 -2.25
C ALA A 63 -13.45 4.77 -3.56
N ALA A 64 -13.25 3.73 -4.38
CA ALA A 64 -12.61 3.82 -5.70
C ALA A 64 -13.33 4.76 -6.69
N HIS A 65 -14.60 5.07 -6.44
CA HIS A 65 -15.38 6.03 -7.23
C HIS A 65 -15.48 7.43 -6.57
N SER A 66 -14.72 7.71 -5.51
CA SER A 66 -14.69 9.04 -4.89
C SER A 66 -14.04 10.09 -5.79
N PRO A 67 -14.46 11.36 -5.73
CA PRO A 67 -13.92 12.44 -6.56
C PRO A 67 -12.38 12.54 -6.55
N ILE A 68 -11.76 12.41 -5.37
CA ILE A 68 -10.30 12.51 -5.20
C ILE A 68 -9.51 11.48 -6.03
N ILE A 69 -10.11 10.32 -6.33
CA ILE A 69 -9.43 9.26 -7.10
C ILE A 69 -9.10 9.73 -8.52
N SER A 70 -9.89 10.66 -9.07
CA SER A 70 -9.58 11.26 -10.37
C SER A 70 -8.27 12.05 -10.35
N ASP A 71 -7.93 12.69 -9.22
CA ASP A 71 -6.67 13.40 -9.04
C ASP A 71 -5.52 12.43 -8.76
N VAL A 72 -5.76 11.38 -7.96
CA VAL A 72 -4.80 10.28 -7.75
C VAL A 72 -4.36 9.69 -9.10
N LYS A 73 -5.31 9.48 -10.03
CA LYS A 73 -5.00 9.03 -11.40
C LYS A 73 -4.08 9.99 -12.16
N LYS A 74 -4.43 11.28 -12.20
CA LYS A 74 -3.58 12.31 -12.85
C LYS A 74 -2.18 12.40 -12.23
N LEU A 75 -2.06 12.21 -10.92
CA LEU A 75 -0.76 12.22 -10.23
C LEU A 75 0.04 10.95 -10.57
N SER A 76 -0.62 9.80 -10.70
CA SER A 76 0.04 8.56 -11.10
C SER A 76 0.68 8.67 -12.50
N GLU A 77 -0.02 9.28 -13.46
CA GLU A 77 0.48 9.55 -14.82
C GLU A 77 1.69 10.51 -14.84
N LYS A 78 1.82 11.35 -13.81
CA LYS A 78 2.97 12.25 -13.62
C LYS A 78 4.15 11.59 -12.91
N GLY A 79 4.06 10.30 -12.58
CA GLY A 79 5.11 9.59 -11.84
C GLY A 79 5.20 9.98 -10.37
N ILE A 80 4.15 10.59 -9.79
CA ILE A 80 4.10 10.86 -8.34
C ILE A 80 4.00 9.52 -7.60
N PRO A 81 4.80 9.29 -6.54
CA PRO A 81 4.69 8.10 -5.70
C PRO A 81 3.32 7.99 -5.03
N ILE A 82 2.68 6.81 -5.15
CA ILE A 82 1.39 6.51 -4.53
C ILE A 82 1.46 5.17 -3.81
N LEU A 83 1.14 5.14 -2.52
CA LEU A 83 1.08 3.92 -1.72
C LEU A 83 -0.35 3.62 -1.29
N GLY A 84 -0.84 2.41 -1.57
CA GLY A 84 -2.08 1.89 -1.02
C GLY A 84 -1.82 0.77 -0.02
N VAL A 85 -2.28 0.93 1.22
CA VAL A 85 -2.09 -0.06 2.29
C VAL A 85 -3.42 -0.71 2.67
N CYS A 86 -3.47 -2.04 2.68
CA CYS A 86 -4.65 -2.84 3.02
C CYS A 86 -5.90 -2.39 2.22
N ASN A 87 -6.83 -1.65 2.83
CA ASN A 87 -7.98 -1.08 2.12
C ASN A 87 -7.58 -0.09 1.01
N GLY A 88 -6.49 0.63 1.17
CA GLY A 88 -5.92 1.45 0.11
C GLY A 88 -5.48 0.62 -1.10
N PHE A 89 -4.92 -0.58 -0.91
CA PHE A 89 -4.58 -1.46 -2.04
C PHE A 89 -5.84 -1.94 -2.77
N GLN A 90 -6.88 -2.32 -2.02
CA GLN A 90 -8.18 -2.69 -2.59
C GLN A 90 -8.77 -1.54 -3.43
N ILE A 91 -8.70 -0.30 -2.95
CA ILE A 91 -9.15 0.90 -3.67
C ILE A 91 -8.32 1.12 -4.96
N LEU A 92 -6.99 0.95 -4.90
CA LEU A 92 -6.14 1.10 -6.09
C LEU A 92 -6.48 0.07 -7.18
N VAL A 93 -6.83 -1.14 -6.79
CA VAL A 93 -7.24 -2.19 -7.72
C VAL A 93 -8.64 -1.92 -8.29
N GLU A 94 -9.63 -1.63 -7.43
CA GLU A 94 -11.01 -1.32 -7.86
C GLU A 94 -11.09 -0.03 -8.72
N SER A 95 -10.15 0.90 -8.56
CA SER A 95 -10.06 2.10 -9.40
C SER A 95 -9.34 1.89 -10.73
N GLY A 96 -8.73 0.73 -10.95
CA GLY A 96 -7.93 0.40 -12.14
C GLY A 96 -6.53 1.01 -12.18
N LEU A 97 -6.05 1.53 -11.05
CA LEU A 97 -4.65 2.01 -10.91
C LEU A 97 -3.65 0.87 -10.75
N LEU A 98 -4.11 -0.28 -10.23
CA LEU A 98 -3.34 -1.52 -10.13
C LEU A 98 -4.12 -2.68 -10.77
N PRO A 99 -3.42 -3.65 -11.35
CA PRO A 99 -4.06 -4.84 -11.92
C PRO A 99 -4.54 -5.81 -10.81
N GLY A 100 -5.45 -6.71 -11.19
CA GLY A 100 -5.90 -7.83 -10.36
C GLY A 100 -7.19 -7.56 -9.59
N VAL A 101 -7.41 -8.35 -8.54
CA VAL A 101 -8.53 -8.23 -7.60
C VAL A 101 -8.13 -8.77 -6.24
N LEU A 102 -8.70 -8.23 -5.17
CA LEU A 102 -8.56 -8.73 -3.80
C LEU A 102 -9.88 -9.40 -3.41
N LEU A 103 -9.81 -10.70 -3.11
CA LEU A 103 -10.95 -11.54 -2.76
C LEU A 103 -10.97 -11.84 -1.26
N LYS A 104 -12.09 -12.39 -0.78
CA LYS A 104 -12.16 -13.03 0.53
C LYS A 104 -11.02 -14.04 0.71
N ASN A 105 -10.44 -14.04 1.90
CA ASN A 105 -9.40 -14.99 2.30
C ASN A 105 -9.92 -16.43 2.16
N GLU A 106 -9.04 -17.38 1.82
CA GLU A 106 -9.44 -18.81 1.74
C GLU A 106 -10.02 -19.36 3.04
N SER A 107 -9.57 -18.83 4.19
CA SER A 107 -10.08 -19.18 5.51
C SER A 107 -11.50 -18.67 5.78
N LEU A 108 -12.01 -17.76 4.94
CA LEU A 108 -13.27 -17.02 5.12
C LEU A 108 -13.35 -16.21 6.42
N ASN A 109 -12.23 -16.03 7.12
CA ASN A 109 -12.13 -15.31 8.38
C ASN A 109 -11.26 -14.06 8.23
N PHE A 110 -11.53 -13.07 9.10
CA PHE A 110 -10.63 -11.94 9.29
C PHE A 110 -9.32 -12.43 9.92
N MET A 111 -8.19 -12.05 9.33
CA MET A 111 -6.86 -12.41 9.81
C MET A 111 -6.21 -11.19 10.46
N CYS A 112 -5.78 -11.34 11.72
CA CYS A 112 -5.11 -10.31 12.51
C CYS A 112 -3.90 -10.94 13.22
N GLU A 113 -2.78 -11.01 12.53
CA GLU A 113 -1.59 -11.72 13.00
C GLU A 113 -0.30 -11.14 12.41
N TRP A 114 0.84 -11.55 12.96
CA TRP A 114 2.15 -11.25 12.41
C TRP A 114 2.56 -12.30 11.38
N THR A 115 3.15 -11.84 10.29
CA THR A 115 3.70 -12.70 9.23
C THR A 115 5.02 -12.11 8.73
N ASN A 116 5.59 -12.72 7.70
CA ASN A 116 6.81 -12.26 7.06
C ASN A 116 6.57 -12.03 5.57
N LEU A 117 7.04 -10.88 5.08
CA LEU A 117 7.18 -10.63 3.65
C LEU A 117 8.58 -10.96 3.16
N ILE A 118 8.67 -11.25 1.87
CA ILE A 118 9.88 -11.32 1.08
C ILE A 118 9.83 -10.22 0.03
N VAL A 119 10.90 -9.43 -0.06
CA VAL A 119 11.04 -8.35 -1.06
C VAL A 119 11.36 -8.96 -2.43
N ASN A 120 10.48 -8.79 -3.40
CA ASN A 120 10.67 -9.28 -4.76
C ASN A 120 11.12 -8.18 -5.74
N ASN A 121 10.76 -6.91 -5.48
CA ASN A 121 11.19 -5.78 -6.27
C ASN A 121 11.61 -4.61 -5.37
N ASN A 122 12.91 -4.28 -5.39
CA ASN A 122 13.51 -3.18 -4.65
C ASN A 122 13.76 -1.91 -5.51
N LYS A 123 13.03 -1.74 -6.62
CA LYS A 123 13.21 -0.62 -7.55
C LYS A 123 12.04 0.38 -7.53
N THR A 124 11.14 0.28 -6.57
CA THR A 124 10.02 1.23 -6.42
C THR A 124 10.40 2.38 -5.51
N PRO A 125 9.68 3.52 -5.54
CA PRO A 125 9.84 4.59 -4.57
C PRO A 125 9.70 4.17 -3.09
N PHE A 126 9.13 3.00 -2.83
CA PHE A 126 8.84 2.49 -1.50
C PHE A 126 9.73 1.29 -1.11
N THR A 127 10.68 0.90 -1.97
CA THR A 127 11.50 -0.29 -1.73
C THR A 127 12.99 -0.15 -2.08
N ASN A 128 13.46 1.02 -2.49
CA ASN A 128 14.86 1.26 -2.88
C ASN A 128 15.91 1.13 -1.75
N LYS A 129 15.47 1.12 -0.48
CA LYS A 129 16.32 0.91 0.70
C LYS A 129 16.30 -0.55 1.17
N LEU A 130 15.45 -1.38 0.55
CA LEU A 130 15.33 -2.79 0.85
C LEU A 130 16.23 -3.62 -0.05
N GLU A 131 16.68 -4.76 0.46
CA GLU A 131 17.44 -5.74 -0.31
C GLU A 131 16.49 -6.76 -0.96
N LEU A 132 16.85 -7.27 -2.14
CA LEU A 132 16.11 -8.38 -2.74
C LEU A 132 16.17 -9.61 -1.84
N ASN A 133 15.03 -10.29 -1.70
CA ASN A 133 14.82 -11.42 -0.79
C ASN A 133 14.92 -11.08 0.70
N GLN A 134 15.00 -9.80 1.07
CA GLN A 134 14.95 -9.39 2.46
C GLN A 134 13.63 -9.82 3.09
N LYS A 135 13.71 -10.33 4.31
CA LYS A 135 12.58 -10.70 5.15
C LYS A 135 12.10 -9.49 5.95
N ILE A 136 10.80 -9.23 5.96
CA ILE A 136 10.19 -8.13 6.71
C ILE A 136 9.10 -8.70 7.63
N PRO A 137 9.31 -8.74 8.96
CA PRO A 137 8.26 -9.04 9.92
C PRO A 137 7.21 -7.91 9.91
N ILE A 138 5.96 -8.26 9.64
CA ILE A 138 4.89 -7.26 9.44
C ILE A 138 3.52 -7.80 9.85
N PRO A 139 2.63 -6.96 10.41
CA PRO A 139 1.27 -7.38 10.75
C PRO A 139 0.34 -7.30 9.54
N ILE A 140 -0.66 -8.17 9.54
CA ILE A 140 -1.82 -8.13 8.64
C ILE A 140 -3.11 -7.93 9.44
N ALA A 141 -4.10 -7.27 8.84
CA ALA A 141 -5.42 -7.07 9.41
C ALA A 141 -6.47 -6.98 8.29
N ASN A 142 -6.93 -8.11 7.75
CA ASN A 142 -7.86 -8.12 6.61
C ASN A 142 -8.78 -9.37 6.56
N GLY A 143 -9.97 -9.20 5.99
CA GLY A 143 -10.86 -10.31 5.59
C GLY A 143 -10.92 -10.56 4.08
N GLU A 144 -10.55 -9.56 3.28
CA GLU A 144 -10.55 -9.59 1.81
C GLU A 144 -9.15 -9.26 1.25
N GLY A 145 -8.12 -10.00 1.67
CA GLY A 145 -6.73 -9.74 1.27
C GLY A 145 -6.16 -10.67 0.20
N ARG A 146 -6.95 -11.62 -0.32
CA ARG A 146 -6.47 -12.65 -1.25
C ARG A 146 -6.30 -12.06 -2.66
N TYR A 147 -5.07 -11.78 -3.05
CA TYR A 147 -4.76 -11.28 -4.39
C TYR A 147 -4.91 -12.37 -5.45
N PHE A 148 -5.63 -12.03 -6.52
CA PHE A 148 -5.91 -12.92 -7.64
C PHE A 148 -5.76 -12.18 -8.97
N VAL A 149 -5.21 -12.91 -9.94
CA VAL A 149 -5.09 -12.55 -11.36
C VAL A 149 -5.16 -13.85 -12.17
N ASP A 150 -5.53 -13.77 -13.44
CA ASP A 150 -5.39 -14.89 -14.37
C ASP A 150 -3.91 -15.17 -14.73
N ASP A 151 -3.65 -16.30 -15.39
CA ASP A 151 -2.30 -16.77 -15.71
C ASP A 151 -1.56 -15.84 -16.70
N GLU A 152 -2.29 -15.19 -17.60
CA GLU A 152 -1.74 -14.23 -18.56
C GLU A 152 -1.23 -12.98 -17.82
N THR A 153 -2.09 -12.39 -16.99
CA THR A 153 -1.76 -11.22 -16.17
C THR A 153 -0.64 -11.55 -15.18
N LEU A 154 -0.65 -12.73 -14.55
CA LEU A 154 0.43 -13.17 -13.67
C LEU A 154 1.77 -13.24 -14.40
N SER A 155 1.77 -13.77 -15.62
CA SER A 155 2.97 -13.86 -16.45
C SER A 155 3.49 -12.47 -16.82
N GLN A 156 2.59 -11.54 -17.15
CA GLN A 156 2.93 -10.16 -17.44
C GLN A 156 3.51 -9.43 -16.23
N LEU A 157 2.92 -9.62 -15.04
CA LEU A 157 3.43 -9.05 -13.78
C LEU A 157 4.85 -9.53 -13.47
N LYS A 158 5.13 -10.82 -13.67
CA LYS A 158 6.47 -11.39 -13.50
C LYS A 158 7.46 -10.80 -14.49
N LYS A 159 7.09 -10.74 -15.78
CA LYS A 159 7.92 -10.19 -16.85
C LYS A 159 8.29 -8.72 -16.62
N ASN A 160 7.34 -7.93 -16.14
CA ASN A 160 7.52 -6.51 -15.87
C ASN A 160 8.10 -6.21 -14.48
N ASN A 161 8.45 -7.22 -13.69
CA ASN A 161 8.94 -7.05 -12.31
C ASN A 161 7.96 -6.28 -11.41
N GLN A 162 6.65 -6.47 -11.59
CA GLN A 162 5.59 -5.75 -10.89
C GLN A 162 5.18 -6.39 -9.56
N ILE A 163 5.73 -7.55 -9.20
CA ILE A 163 5.51 -8.18 -7.90
C ILE A 163 6.49 -7.54 -6.91
N VAL A 164 5.96 -6.79 -5.94
CA VAL A 164 6.78 -6.02 -4.99
C VAL A 164 7.09 -6.84 -3.75
N PHE A 165 6.06 -7.47 -3.18
CA PHE A 165 6.17 -8.30 -1.98
C PHE A 165 5.41 -9.61 -2.17
N SER A 166 5.95 -10.68 -1.59
CA SER A 166 5.27 -11.95 -1.39
C SER A 166 5.32 -12.36 0.09
N TYR A 167 4.34 -13.11 0.54
CA TYR A 167 4.39 -13.75 1.85
C TYR A 167 5.42 -14.90 1.84
N GLU A 168 6.19 -15.05 2.91
CA GLU A 168 7.10 -16.18 3.10
C GLU A 168 6.34 -17.52 3.14
N ASN A 169 5.16 -17.51 3.78
CA ASN A 169 4.31 -18.68 3.97
C ASN A 169 2.93 -18.47 3.32
N LYS A 170 2.14 -19.54 3.21
CA LYS A 170 0.73 -19.41 2.80
C LYS A 170 -0.07 -18.70 3.90
N VAL A 171 -0.63 -17.53 3.56
CA VAL A 171 -1.40 -16.68 4.50
C VAL A 171 -2.89 -16.68 4.14
N ASN A 172 -3.29 -15.96 3.09
CA ASN A 172 -4.70 -15.72 2.74
C ASN A 172 -5.16 -16.43 1.46
N GLY A 173 -4.25 -17.16 0.81
CA GLY A 173 -4.48 -17.85 -0.46
C GLY A 173 -4.16 -17.04 -1.71
N SER A 174 -3.44 -15.91 -1.59
CA SER A 174 -3.02 -15.13 -2.76
C SER A 174 -2.25 -15.98 -3.77
N VAL A 175 -2.51 -15.76 -5.06
CA VAL A 175 -1.75 -16.39 -6.14
C VAL A 175 -0.26 -16.07 -6.01
N SER A 176 0.61 -17.09 -6.13
CA SER A 176 2.07 -16.95 -5.93
C SER A 176 2.47 -16.26 -4.62
N GLN A 177 1.64 -16.37 -3.57
CA GLN A 177 1.85 -15.70 -2.27
C GLN A 177 1.97 -14.16 -2.38
N ILE A 178 1.46 -13.54 -3.45
CA ILE A 178 1.60 -12.10 -3.67
C ILE A 178 0.91 -11.32 -2.53
N ALA A 179 1.68 -10.41 -1.92
CA ALA A 179 1.24 -9.52 -0.85
C ALA A 179 1.20 -8.05 -1.27
N GLY A 180 1.87 -7.70 -2.38
CA GLY A 180 1.82 -6.37 -2.97
C GLY A 180 2.39 -6.32 -4.39
N VAL A 181 1.88 -5.39 -5.19
CA VAL A 181 2.24 -5.18 -6.60
C VAL A 181 2.40 -3.69 -6.92
N CYS A 182 2.99 -3.38 -8.07
CA CYS A 182 3.06 -2.02 -8.59
C CYS A 182 2.46 -1.88 -10.00
N ASN A 183 2.18 -0.65 -10.43
CA ASN A 183 1.83 -0.35 -11.82
C ASN A 183 3.04 -0.57 -12.76
N SER A 184 2.83 -0.43 -14.07
CA SER A 184 3.89 -0.61 -15.09
C SER A 184 5.07 0.34 -14.89
N ASP A 185 4.78 1.56 -14.42
CA ASP A 185 5.78 2.62 -14.25
C ASP A 185 6.47 2.55 -12.87
N GLY A 186 5.99 1.69 -11.98
CA GLY A 186 6.56 1.41 -10.67
C GLY A 186 6.31 2.46 -9.58
N ASN A 187 5.65 3.58 -9.88
CA ASN A 187 5.38 4.66 -8.93
C ASN A 187 4.13 4.44 -8.07
N VAL A 188 3.19 3.59 -8.49
CA VAL A 188 2.02 3.21 -7.70
C VAL A 188 2.27 1.82 -7.11
N VAL A 189 2.26 1.70 -5.79
CA VAL A 189 2.46 0.43 -5.07
C VAL A 189 1.25 0.18 -4.17
N GLY A 190 0.72 -1.05 -4.24
CA GLY A 190 -0.30 -1.54 -3.32
C GLY A 190 0.24 -2.71 -2.52
N MET A 191 -0.05 -2.75 -1.21
CA MET A 191 0.31 -3.87 -0.34
C MET A 191 -0.77 -4.15 0.70
N MET A 192 -0.99 -5.42 1.03
CA MET A 192 -1.96 -5.83 2.05
C MET A 192 -1.49 -5.69 3.50
N PRO A 193 -0.23 -6.00 3.85
CA PRO A 193 0.26 -5.81 5.22
C PRO A 193 0.39 -4.34 5.60
N HIS A 194 0.46 -4.07 6.91
CA HIS A 194 0.44 -2.71 7.48
C HIS A 194 1.84 -2.26 7.92
N PRO A 195 2.65 -1.61 7.05
CA PRO A 195 3.99 -1.15 7.42
C PRO A 195 3.95 -0.05 8.49
N GLU A 196 2.89 0.76 8.51
CA GLU A 196 2.66 1.80 9.52
C GLU A 196 2.48 1.22 10.93
N ARG A 197 2.08 -0.05 11.05
CA ARG A 197 1.96 -0.76 12.33
C ARG A 197 3.21 -1.54 12.72
N ALA A 198 4.31 -1.38 11.98
CA ALA A 198 5.56 -2.10 12.24
C ALA A 198 6.80 -1.21 12.15
N ALA A 199 6.67 0.07 11.78
CA ALA A 199 7.80 0.98 11.59
C ALA A 199 8.42 1.49 12.91
N GLU A 200 7.72 1.37 14.04
CA GLU A 200 8.17 1.90 15.33
C GLU A 200 8.55 0.82 16.31
N LYS A 201 9.63 1.08 17.07
CA LYS A 201 10.05 0.21 18.18
C LYS A 201 8.98 0.07 19.27
N ALA A 202 8.14 1.08 19.48
CA ALA A 202 7.10 1.04 20.51
C ALA A 202 6.06 -0.06 20.22
N ILE A 203 5.76 -0.31 18.94
CA ILE A 203 4.79 -1.32 18.48
C ILE A 203 5.51 -2.63 18.14
N ASN A 204 6.63 -2.56 17.42
CA ASN A 204 7.46 -3.69 17.03
C ASN A 204 8.83 -3.61 17.70
N GLN A 205 8.90 -4.08 18.94
CA GLN A 205 10.11 -3.99 19.76
C GLN A 205 11.28 -4.84 19.23
N ILE A 206 10.97 -5.88 18.45
CA ILE A 206 11.94 -6.89 18.02
C ILE A 206 12.63 -6.42 16.73
N ASP A 207 11.88 -6.08 15.68
CA ASP A 207 12.46 -5.83 14.35
C ASP A 207 11.66 -4.83 13.52
N HIS A 208 11.60 -3.57 13.96
CA HIS A 208 10.88 -2.48 13.29
C HIS A 208 11.62 -1.91 12.07
N LYS A 209 12.96 -2.06 12.03
CA LYS A 209 13.80 -1.43 11.01
C LYS A 209 13.40 -1.85 9.59
N PRO A 210 13.19 -3.13 9.26
CA PRO A 210 12.79 -3.53 7.91
C PRO A 210 11.51 -2.85 7.41
N SER A 211 10.48 -2.73 8.26
CA SER A 211 9.24 -2.03 7.88
C SER A 211 9.43 -0.51 7.75
N SER A 212 10.28 0.08 8.61
CA SER A 212 10.62 1.52 8.53
C SER A 212 11.31 1.89 7.20
N LEU A 213 12.05 0.96 6.59
CA LEU A 213 12.74 1.19 5.31
C LEU A 213 11.78 1.51 4.16
N ILE A 214 10.51 1.08 4.23
CA ILE A 214 9.50 1.41 3.22
C ILE A 214 9.26 2.93 3.16
N PHE A 215 9.23 3.58 4.32
CA PHE A 215 9.07 5.02 4.43
C PHE A 215 10.39 5.76 4.17
N GLU A 216 11.53 5.24 4.63
CA GLU A 216 12.86 5.80 4.29
C GLU A 216 13.11 5.79 2.79
N SER A 217 12.60 4.79 2.08
CA SER A 217 12.64 4.73 0.61
C SER A 217 11.88 5.87 -0.04
N LEU A 218 10.70 6.21 0.48
CA LEU A 218 9.94 7.36 0.01
C LEU A 218 10.70 8.66 0.25
N VAL A 219 11.29 8.80 1.44
CA VAL A 219 12.11 9.95 1.81
C VAL A 219 13.28 10.15 0.86
N GLU A 220 14.01 9.07 0.54
CA GLU A 220 15.11 9.12 -0.42
C GLU A 220 14.62 9.48 -1.84
N THR A 221 13.54 8.86 -2.31
CA THR A 221 13.06 9.07 -3.68
C THR A 221 12.64 10.50 -3.95
N VAL A 222 11.89 11.11 -3.02
CA VAL A 222 11.43 12.50 -3.17
C VAL A 222 12.52 13.48 -2.76
N GLY A 223 13.37 13.13 -1.78
CA GLY A 223 14.52 13.95 -1.37
C GLY A 223 15.56 14.15 -2.48
N MET A 224 15.70 13.19 -3.41
CA MET A 224 16.55 13.32 -4.59
C MET A 224 16.01 14.26 -5.69
N LYS A 225 14.76 14.75 -5.58
CA LYS A 225 14.16 15.65 -6.59
C LYS A 225 14.46 17.15 -6.37
N ASN A 226 15.28 17.50 -5.37
CA ASN A 226 15.73 18.87 -5.09
C ASN A 226 17.14 19.15 -5.62
#